data_AF-L5MHW8-F1
#
_entry.id   AF-L5MHW8-F1
#
_cell.length_a   1.000
_cell.length_b   1.000
_cell.length_c   1.000
_cell.angle_alpha   90.00
_cell.angle_beta   90.00
_cell.angle_gamma   90.00
#
_symmetry.space_group_name_H-M   'P 1'
#
loop_
_entity.id
_entity.type
_entity.pdbx_description
1 polymer ?
#
loop_
_entity_poly.entity_id
_entity_poly.type
_entity_poly.pdbx_seq_one_letter_code
_entity_poly.pdbx_strand_id
1 'polypeptide(L)'
;MLGRHPEPKRLRQDPSSSTMDLVPSCVFLLIISQGVQCEEQLVESGEGLVQPGGSLRLSCAASGFTFSSDEMQWVCQAPGKGLEWVSAINGDAGGTCYASSVKGCFIISRDNIKNTLYLQVSSLRVEDMAVYYCARDSEGKSV
;
A
#
# COMPACT_ATOMS: atom_id res chain seq x y z
N MET A 1 53.71 -15.53 65.74
CA MET A 1 53.96 -16.99 65.79
C MET A 1 52.80 -17.69 65.10
N LEU A 2 53.15 -18.53 64.12
CA LEU A 2 52.38 -19.42 63.23
C LEU A 2 50.94 -19.86 63.63
N GLY A 3 50.07 -19.99 62.62
CA GLY A 3 48.79 -20.71 62.77
C GLY A 3 47.99 -20.99 61.48
N ARG A 4 48.61 -21.68 60.51
CA ARG A 4 48.06 -22.53 59.41
C ARG A 4 46.67 -22.28 58.79
N HIS A 5 46.71 -22.06 57.47
CA HIS A 5 45.70 -22.40 56.45
C HIS A 5 45.34 -23.90 56.45
N PRO A 6 44.07 -24.26 56.15
CA PRO A 6 43.81 -25.40 55.29
C PRO A 6 42.81 -25.10 54.15
N GLU A 7 42.97 -25.84 53.05
CA GLU A 7 42.52 -25.61 51.67
C GLU A 7 40.99 -25.63 51.38
N PRO A 8 40.57 -25.02 50.25
CA PRO A 8 39.22 -25.14 49.72
C PRO A 8 39.01 -26.50 49.02
N LYS A 9 38.01 -27.25 49.46
CA LYS A 9 37.56 -28.46 48.74
C LYS A 9 36.85 -28.04 47.45
N ARG A 10 37.52 -28.19 46.31
CA ARG A 10 36.86 -28.31 45.01
C ARG A 10 35.97 -29.55 45.05
N LEU A 11 34.65 -29.37 45.06
CA LEU A 11 33.73 -30.38 44.54
C LEU A 11 33.30 -29.98 43.13
N ARG A 12 33.18 -31.02 42.31
CA ARG A 12 33.24 -31.05 40.85
C ARG A 12 32.24 -30.12 40.14
N GLN A 13 32.67 -29.58 39.00
CA GLN A 13 31.77 -29.17 37.93
C GLN A 13 31.16 -30.43 37.31
N ASP A 14 29.83 -30.54 37.33
CA ASP A 14 29.10 -31.37 36.37
C ASP A 14 28.62 -30.45 35.23
N PRO A 15 29.18 -30.57 34.02
CA PRO A 15 28.65 -29.92 32.84
C PRO A 15 27.50 -30.77 32.28
N SER A 16 26.54 -30.13 31.62
CA SER A 16 25.45 -30.73 30.84
C SER A 16 24.20 -31.17 31.61
N SER A 17 23.23 -30.26 31.65
CA SER A 17 21.87 -30.59 31.19
C SER A 17 21.22 -29.34 30.60
N SER A 18 21.53 -29.07 29.33
CA SER A 18 20.77 -28.12 28.52
C SER A 18 19.41 -28.73 28.21
N THR A 19 18.37 -28.30 28.90
CA THR A 19 17.01 -28.32 28.35
C THR A 19 16.69 -26.90 27.91
N MET A 20 16.98 -26.61 26.64
CA MET A 20 16.41 -25.45 25.94
C MET A 20 14.95 -25.78 25.67
N ASP A 21 14.05 -25.33 26.55
CA ASP A 21 12.63 -25.29 26.24
C ASP A 21 12.45 -24.26 25.09
N LEU A 22 12.54 -24.73 23.85
CA LEU A 22 12.28 -23.94 22.63
C LEU A 22 10.76 -23.76 22.37
N VAL A 23 9.92 -24.36 23.21
CA VAL A 23 8.46 -24.34 23.10
C VAL A 23 7.80 -22.97 23.37
N PRO A 24 8.33 -22.05 24.23
CA PRO A 24 7.72 -20.73 24.42
C PRO A 24 7.80 -19.88 23.14
N SER A 25 8.85 -20.06 22.34
CA SER A 25 9.12 -19.24 21.14
C SER A 25 8.04 -19.40 20.07
N CYS A 26 7.51 -20.62 19.89
CA CYS A 26 6.46 -20.88 18.90
C CYS A 26 5.10 -20.27 19.29
N VAL A 27 4.79 -20.22 20.59
CA VAL A 27 3.53 -19.64 21.09
C VAL A 27 3.51 -18.13 20.88
N PHE A 28 4.64 -17.45 21.10
CA PHE A 28 4.75 -16.01 20.82
C PHE A 28 4.58 -15.67 19.34
N LEU A 29 5.08 -16.52 18.43
CA LEU A 29 4.94 -16.29 16.98
C LEU A 29 3.50 -16.42 16.48
N LEU A 30 2.67 -17.24 17.14
CA LEU A 30 1.24 -17.39 16.81
C LEU A 30 0.38 -16.21 17.28
N ILE A 31 0.85 -15.42 18.26
CA ILE A 31 0.12 -14.24 18.74
C ILE A 31 0.29 -13.06 17.78
N ILE A 32 1.41 -12.98 17.04
CA ILE A 32 1.67 -11.91 16.06
C ILE A 32 0.86 -12.13 14.76
N SER A 33 0.43 -13.36 14.45
CA SER A 33 -0.28 -13.67 13.21
C SER A 33 -1.79 -13.40 13.24
N GLN A 34 -2.36 -12.99 14.38
CA GLN A 34 -3.82 -12.78 14.52
C GLN A 34 -4.32 -11.40 14.03
N GLY A 35 -3.60 -10.67 13.16
CA GLY A 35 -3.99 -9.29 12.87
C GLY A 35 -3.49 -8.64 11.59
N VAL A 36 -3.51 -9.31 10.44
CA VAL A 36 -3.60 -8.62 9.15
C VAL A 36 -5.02 -8.76 8.64
N GLN A 37 -5.87 -7.79 8.98
CA GLN A 37 -7.07 -7.48 8.19
C GLN A 37 -6.69 -6.34 7.26
N CYS A 38 -6.29 -6.67 6.03
CA CYS A 38 -6.31 -5.70 4.94
C CYS A 38 -7.76 -5.64 4.44
N GLU A 39 -8.62 -4.95 5.19
CA GLU A 39 -9.95 -4.60 4.70
C GLU A 39 -9.73 -3.39 3.78
N GLU A 40 -9.79 -3.65 2.47
CA GLU A 40 -9.63 -2.69 1.35
C GLU A 40 -8.18 -2.40 0.90
N GLN A 41 -7.92 -2.60 -0.40
CA GLN A 41 -6.63 -2.37 -1.02
C GLN A 41 -6.78 -1.79 -2.43
N LEU A 42 -6.00 -0.75 -2.71
CA LEU A 42 -5.80 -0.17 -4.03
C LEU A 42 -4.34 -0.38 -4.43
N VAL A 43 -4.10 -0.86 -5.66
CA VAL A 43 -2.76 -1.12 -6.17
C VAL A 43 -2.58 -0.42 -7.50
N GLU A 44 -1.81 0.66 -7.50
CA GLU A 44 -1.45 1.40 -8.71
C GLU A 44 -0.33 0.71 -9.49
N SER A 45 -0.42 0.77 -10.81
CA SER A 45 0.59 0.29 -11.74
C SER A 45 0.53 1.10 -13.03
N GLY A 46 1.68 1.46 -13.57
CA GLY A 46 1.78 2.26 -14.79
C GLY A 46 3.21 2.30 -15.30
N GLU A 47 3.37 2.47 -16.61
CA GLU A 47 4.71 2.52 -17.21
C GLU A 47 5.46 3.76 -16.71
N GLY A 48 6.56 3.52 -15.99
CA GLY A 48 7.42 4.56 -15.43
C GLY A 48 8.16 5.37 -16.49
N LEU A 49 8.53 6.60 -16.12
CA LEU A 49 9.28 7.61 -16.88
C LEU A 49 9.02 7.63 -18.39
N VAL A 50 7.94 8.32 -18.79
CA VAL A 50 7.61 8.59 -20.19
C VAL A 50 8.12 9.98 -20.59
N GLN A 51 8.68 10.11 -21.79
CA GLN A 51 9.15 11.39 -22.31
C GLN A 51 7.96 12.37 -22.54
N PRO A 52 8.20 13.69 -22.44
CA PRO A 52 7.20 14.67 -22.84
C PRO A 52 6.69 14.43 -24.27
N GLY A 53 5.39 14.61 -24.50
CA GLY A 53 4.71 14.32 -25.76
C GLY A 53 4.28 12.86 -25.93
N GLY A 54 4.74 11.95 -25.07
CA GLY A 54 4.29 10.57 -25.04
C GLY A 54 2.86 10.40 -24.53
N SER A 55 2.37 9.16 -24.56
CA SER A 55 1.13 8.78 -23.89
C SER A 55 1.44 7.65 -22.91
N LEU A 56 0.78 7.63 -21.77
CA LEU A 56 0.92 6.56 -20.79
C LEU A 56 -0.45 6.13 -20.28
N ARG A 57 -0.55 4.87 -19.87
CA ARG A 57 -1.76 4.33 -19.26
C ARG A 57 -1.44 3.84 -17.85
N LEU A 58 -2.12 4.43 -16.89
CA LEU A 58 -2.12 3.98 -15.51
C LEU A 58 -3.28 3.00 -15.28
N SER A 59 -3.08 2.13 -14.30
CA SER A 59 -4.07 1.18 -13.80
C SER A 59 -4.05 1.19 -12.28
N CYS A 60 -5.20 0.92 -11.68
CA CYS A 60 -5.36 0.76 -10.25
C CYS A 60 -6.31 -0.41 -10.00
N ALA A 61 -5.77 -1.51 -9.46
CA ALA A 61 -6.54 -2.69 -9.10
C ALA A 61 -7.13 -2.52 -7.70
N ALA A 62 -8.43 -2.76 -7.56
CA ALA A 62 -9.16 -2.66 -6.32
C ALA A 62 -9.54 -4.04 -5.77
N SER A 63 -9.43 -4.21 -4.45
CA SER A 63 -9.92 -5.39 -3.74
C SER A 63 -10.44 -5.00 -2.35
N GLY A 64 -11.24 -5.88 -1.75
CA GLY A 64 -11.81 -5.69 -0.42
C GLY A 64 -13.12 -4.88 -0.37
N PHE A 65 -13.63 -4.41 -1.51
CA PHE A 65 -14.93 -3.73 -1.61
C PHE A 65 -15.64 -4.00 -2.94
N THR A 66 -16.91 -3.61 -3.05
CA THR A 66 -17.69 -3.76 -4.29
C THR A 66 -17.37 -2.61 -5.25
N PHE A 67 -16.29 -2.77 -6.02
CA PHE A 67 -15.79 -1.76 -6.95
C PHE A 67 -16.87 -1.08 -7.80
N SER A 68 -17.81 -1.85 -8.36
CA SER A 68 -18.91 -1.33 -9.21
C SER A 68 -19.93 -0.46 -8.48
N SER A 69 -19.95 -0.46 -7.15
CA SER A 69 -20.87 0.35 -6.34
C SER A 69 -20.27 1.70 -5.96
N ASP A 70 -18.95 1.85 -6.04
CA ASP A 70 -18.26 3.04 -5.57
C ASP A 70 -17.77 3.93 -6.73
N GLU A 71 -17.82 5.23 -6.48
CA GLU A 71 -17.14 6.22 -7.32
C GLU A 71 -15.62 6.12 -7.11
N MET A 72 -14.89 6.16 -8.21
CA MET A 72 -13.45 6.07 -8.21
C MET A 72 -12.85 7.30 -8.85
N GLN A 73 -11.78 7.82 -8.25
CA GLN A 73 -11.13 9.06 -8.67
C GLN A 73 -9.62 8.87 -8.83
N TRP A 74 -9.03 9.72 -9.68
CA TRP A 74 -7.60 9.92 -9.76
C TRP A 74 -7.23 11.26 -9.13
N VAL A 75 -6.20 11.24 -8.30
CA VAL A 75 -5.54 12.43 -7.75
C VAL A 75 -4.07 12.38 -8.13
N CYS A 76 -3.45 13.54 -8.32
CA CYS A 76 -2.03 13.64 -8.62
C CYS A 76 -1.30 14.52 -7.61
N GLN A 77 -0.01 14.28 -7.47
CA GLN A 77 0.89 15.08 -6.64
C GLN A 77 2.14 15.42 -7.45
N ALA A 78 2.23 16.67 -7.88
CA ALA A 78 3.44 17.16 -8.53
C ALA A 78 4.55 17.40 -7.47
N PRO A 79 5.84 17.35 -7.86
CA PRO A 79 6.94 17.62 -6.94
C PRO A 79 6.80 18.98 -6.24
N GLY A 80 6.79 18.97 -4.90
CA GLY A 80 6.65 20.19 -4.09
C GLY A 80 5.24 20.79 -4.04
N LYS A 81 4.21 20.10 -4.59
CA LYS A 81 2.80 20.50 -4.50
C LYS A 81 1.98 19.55 -3.62
N GLY A 82 0.79 20.01 -3.24
CA GLY A 82 -0.22 19.16 -2.60
C GLY A 82 -0.89 18.18 -3.56
N LEU A 83 -1.83 17.41 -3.05
CA LEU A 83 -2.71 16.56 -3.87
C LEU A 83 -3.67 17.44 -4.67
N GLU A 84 -3.77 17.19 -5.96
CA GLU A 84 -4.67 17.85 -6.90
C GLU A 84 -5.61 16.79 -7.51
N TRP A 85 -6.90 17.07 -7.53
CA TRP A 85 -7.89 16.17 -8.12
C TRP A 85 -7.85 16.23 -9.66
N VAL A 86 -7.94 15.07 -10.33
CA VAL A 86 -7.77 14.94 -11.79
C VAL A 86 -9.09 14.58 -12.47
N SER A 87 -9.73 13.49 -12.05
CA SER A 87 -10.95 12.97 -12.67
C SER A 87 -11.65 11.96 -11.76
N ALA A 88 -12.94 11.75 -12.00
CA ALA A 88 -13.72 10.70 -11.35
C ALA A 88 -14.69 10.01 -12.32
N ILE A 89 -15.08 8.79 -11.96
CA ILE A 89 -16.01 7.95 -12.71
C ILE A 89 -16.95 7.20 -11.76
N ASN A 90 -18.24 7.26 -12.05
CA ASN A 90 -19.28 6.59 -11.26
C ASN A 90 -19.11 5.07 -11.25
N GLY A 91 -19.68 4.40 -10.24
CA GLY A 91 -19.75 2.93 -10.10
C GLY A 91 -20.21 2.19 -11.36
N ASP A 92 -21.30 2.69 -11.95
CA ASP A 92 -21.96 2.16 -13.14
C ASP A 92 -21.33 2.61 -14.46
N ALA A 93 -20.24 3.40 -14.39
CA ALA A 93 -19.61 4.07 -15.54
C ALA A 93 -20.54 5.05 -16.29
N GLY A 94 -21.66 5.47 -15.71
CA GLY A 94 -22.65 6.34 -16.35
C GLY A 94 -22.23 7.81 -16.46
N GLY A 95 -21.25 8.23 -15.65
CA GLY A 95 -20.76 9.61 -15.61
C GLY A 95 -19.26 9.68 -15.40
N THR A 96 -18.63 10.66 -16.05
CA THR A 96 -17.22 11.03 -15.82
C THR A 96 -17.08 12.53 -15.66
N CYS A 97 -16.17 12.95 -14.78
CA CYS A 97 -15.81 14.35 -14.61
C CYS A 97 -14.29 14.51 -14.59
N TYR A 98 -13.82 15.71 -14.98
CA TYR A 98 -12.40 16.02 -15.17
C TYR A 98 -12.10 17.42 -14.65
N ALA A 99 -10.91 17.61 -14.08
CA ALA A 99 -10.40 18.94 -13.77
C ALA A 99 -10.21 19.73 -15.06
N SER A 100 -10.43 21.05 -14.99
CA SER A 100 -10.35 21.91 -16.18
C SER A 100 -8.96 21.92 -16.81
N SER A 101 -7.90 21.69 -16.02
CA SER A 101 -6.49 21.65 -16.45
C SER A 101 -6.12 20.44 -17.32
N VAL A 102 -6.90 19.36 -17.23
CA VAL A 102 -6.60 18.05 -17.85
C VAL A 102 -7.63 17.63 -18.91
N LYS A 103 -8.71 18.41 -19.06
CA LYS A 103 -9.82 18.10 -19.96
C LYS A 103 -9.33 17.96 -21.40
N GLY A 104 -9.63 16.83 -22.03
CA GLY A 104 -9.25 16.53 -23.42
C GLY A 104 -7.89 15.85 -23.60
N CYS A 105 -7.04 15.84 -22.57
CA CYS A 105 -5.76 15.11 -22.58
C CYS A 105 -5.81 13.84 -21.72
N PHE A 106 -6.71 13.80 -20.75
CA PHE A 106 -6.88 12.69 -19.82
C PHE A 106 -8.21 11.98 -20.10
N ILE A 107 -8.18 10.65 -20.05
CA ILE A 107 -9.37 9.80 -20.21
C ILE A 107 -9.39 8.80 -19.06
N ILE A 108 -10.41 8.91 -18.20
CA ILE A 108 -10.68 7.91 -17.15
C ILE A 108 -11.55 6.80 -17.72
N SER A 109 -11.25 5.56 -17.35
CA SER A 109 -12.09 4.40 -17.69
C SER A 109 -11.99 3.35 -16.61
N ARG A 110 -12.94 2.40 -16.59
CA ARG A 110 -13.00 1.34 -15.59
C ARG A 110 -13.40 0.00 -16.20
N ASP A 111 -12.94 -1.08 -15.59
CA ASP A 111 -13.34 -2.45 -15.91
C ASP A 111 -13.87 -3.10 -14.62
N ASN A 112 -15.20 -3.26 -14.55
CA ASN A 112 -15.88 -3.84 -13.39
C ASN A 112 -15.70 -5.35 -13.27
N ILE A 113 -15.31 -6.04 -14.35
CA ILE A 113 -15.02 -7.48 -14.29
C ILE A 113 -13.65 -7.68 -13.64
N LYS A 114 -12.69 -6.78 -13.94
CA LYS A 114 -11.33 -6.83 -13.39
C LYS A 114 -11.14 -6.01 -12.10
N ASN A 115 -12.17 -5.32 -11.62
CA ASN A 115 -12.07 -4.34 -10.54
C ASN A 115 -10.90 -3.36 -10.74
N THR A 116 -10.72 -2.86 -11.97
CA THR A 116 -9.57 -2.03 -12.32
C THR A 116 -9.99 -0.68 -12.86
N LEU A 117 -9.44 0.39 -12.27
CA LEU A 117 -9.54 1.76 -12.76
C LEU A 117 -8.36 2.07 -13.69
N TYR A 118 -8.57 2.84 -14.74
CA TYR A 118 -7.53 3.26 -15.67
C TYR A 118 -7.54 4.78 -15.88
N LEU A 119 -6.35 5.34 -16.07
CA LEU A 119 -6.15 6.70 -16.56
C LEU A 119 -5.27 6.66 -17.79
N GLN A 120 -5.82 7.02 -18.95
CA GLN A 120 -5.04 7.29 -20.13
C GLN A 120 -4.65 8.76 -20.14
N VAL A 121 -3.35 9.03 -20.23
CA VAL A 121 -2.80 10.38 -20.40
C VAL A 121 -2.22 10.47 -21.80
N SER A 122 -2.65 11.48 -22.55
CA SER A 122 -2.21 11.74 -23.92
C SER A 122 -1.47 13.05 -24.01
N SER A 123 -0.41 13.08 -24.82
CA SER A 123 0.46 14.25 -25.01
C SER A 123 1.01 14.78 -23.67
N LEU A 124 1.66 13.90 -22.90
CA LEU A 124 2.17 14.18 -21.56
C LEU A 124 3.03 15.45 -21.55
N ARG A 125 2.59 16.48 -20.83
CA ARG A 125 3.37 17.72 -20.68
C ARG A 125 4.23 17.66 -19.42
N VAL A 126 5.16 18.59 -19.30
CA VAL A 126 5.99 18.70 -18.09
C VAL A 126 5.13 18.99 -16.86
N GLU A 127 4.05 19.75 -17.04
CA GLU A 127 3.10 20.07 -15.97
C GLU A 127 2.31 18.85 -15.50
N ASP A 128 2.20 17.81 -16.34
CA ASP A 128 1.48 16.57 -16.04
C ASP A 128 2.40 15.52 -15.37
N MET A 129 3.70 15.83 -15.17
CA MET A 129 4.66 14.97 -14.48
C MET A 129 4.43 14.99 -12.97
N ALA A 130 3.67 14.02 -12.49
CA ALA A 130 3.27 13.88 -11.09
C ALA A 130 3.23 12.40 -10.69
N VAL A 131 3.16 12.15 -9.38
CA VAL A 131 2.72 10.85 -8.87
C VAL A 131 1.20 10.81 -8.91
N TYR A 132 0.62 9.72 -9.39
CA TYR A 132 -0.83 9.54 -9.51
C TYR A 132 -1.29 8.47 -8.55
N TYR A 133 -2.36 8.76 -7.81
CA TYR A 133 -3.01 7.85 -6.88
C TYR A 133 -4.46 7.67 -7.29
N CYS A 134 -4.98 6.45 -7.13
CA CYS A 134 -6.40 6.24 -7.19
C CYS A 134 -7.00 6.35 -5.79
N ALA A 135 -8.21 6.86 -5.69
CA ALA A 135 -8.96 6.87 -4.45
C ALA A 135 -10.41 6.44 -4.73
N ARG A 136 -11.02 5.85 -3.71
CA ARG A 136 -12.45 5.59 -3.67
C ARG A 136 -13.13 6.76 -2.98
N ASP A 137 -14.19 7.30 -3.55
CA ASP A 137 -15.08 8.18 -2.80
C ASP A 137 -16.06 7.32 -2.02
N SER A 138 -15.77 7.09 -0.74
CA SER A 138 -16.76 6.56 0.18
C SER A 138 -17.65 7.73 0.59
N GLU A 139 -18.89 7.79 0.07
CA GLU A 139 -19.91 8.68 0.64
C GLU A 139 -19.87 8.53 2.17
N GLY A 140 -19.46 9.59 2.87
CA GLY A 140 -18.92 9.52 4.23
C GLY A 140 -19.77 8.74 5.23
N LYS A 141 -19.50 7.43 5.36
CA LYS A 141 -19.74 6.73 6.61
C LYS A 141 -18.54 7.03 7.50
N SER A 142 -18.69 8.09 8.28
CA SER A 142 -17.91 8.25 9.50
C SER A 142 -17.98 6.93 10.26
N VAL A 143 -16.81 6.39 10.59
CA VAL A 143 -16.65 5.29 11.56
C VAL A 143 -17.41 5.63 12.84
#